data_AF-A0A847IHC6-F1
#
_entry.id   AF-A0A847IHC6-F1
#
_cell.length_a   1.000
_cell.length_b   1.000
_cell.length_c   1.000
_cell.angle_alpha   90.00
_cell.angle_beta   90.00
_cell.angle_gamma   90.00
#
_symmetry.space_group_name_H-M   'P 1'
#
loop_
_entity.id
_entity.type
_entity.pdbx_description
1 polymer ?
#
loop_
_entity_poly.entity_id
_entity_poly.type
_entity_poly.pdbx_seq_one_letter_code
_entity_poly.pdbx_strand_id
1 'polypeptide(L)' 'MHSADMDITPGTHVRCRLPSGDTADAVVSAIRRFPVDFIEVQLDRDGTKVPVPRSDIAQSILPIEHETSVQDVLDHQ' A
#
# COMPACT_ATOMS: atom_id res chain seq x y z
N MET A 1 -21.61 -10.42 4.53
CA MET A 1 -20.53 -10.44 3.53
C MET A 1 -19.33 -9.82 4.20
N HIS A 2 -18.31 -10.61 4.51
CA HIS A 2 -17.10 -10.14 5.18
C HIS A 2 -16.37 -9.22 4.20
N SER A 3 -16.61 -7.91 4.31
CA SER A 3 -15.67 -6.93 3.80
C SER A 3 -14.39 -7.19 4.58
N ALA A 4 -13.41 -7.81 3.94
CA ALA A 4 -12.09 -7.94 4.54
C ALA A 4 -11.68 -6.51 4.90
N ASP A 5 -11.64 -6.22 6.20
CA ASP A 5 -11.06 -4.99 6.73
C ASP A 5 -9.56 -5.13 6.49
N MET A 6 -9.17 -4.98 5.23
CA MET A 6 -7.80 -5.13 4.79
C MET A 6 -7.07 -3.91 5.33
N ASP A 7 -6.11 -4.19 6.22
CA ASP A 7 -5.21 -3.22 6.82
C ASP A 7 -4.36 -2.58 5.73
N ILE A 8 -4.86 -1.50 5.14
CA ILE A 8 -4.02 -0.59 4.38
C ILE A 8 -3.15 0.12 5.42
N THR A 9 -1.83 -0.04 5.32
CA THR A 9 -0.83 0.57 6.18
C THR A 9 0.25 1.26 5.34
N PRO A 10 0.97 2.27 5.89
CA PRO A 10 2.13 2.85 5.22
C PRO A 10 3.16 1.79 4.82
N GLY A 11 3.66 1.84 3.59
CA GLY A 11 4.54 0.84 2.99
C GLY A 11 3.81 -0.21 2.14
N THR A 12 2.48 -0.27 2.18
CA THR A 12 1.71 -1.20 1.35
C THR A 12 1.73 -0.77 -0.11
N HIS A 13 2.08 -1.68 -1.03
CA HIS A 13 1.91 -1.49 -2.47
C HIS A 13 0.43 -1.63 -2.85
N VAL A 14 -0.08 -0.63 -3.57
CA VAL A 14 -1.48 -0.54 -3.98
C VAL A 14 -1.58 -0.04 -5.42
N ARG A 15 -2.71 -0.32 -6.06
CA ARG A 15 -3.08 0.29 -7.33
C ARG A 15 -4.24 1.23 -7.10
N CYS A 16 -4.04 2.53 -7.30
CA CYS A 16 -5.08 3.52 -7.11
C CYS A 16 -5.59 4.07 -8.44
N ARG A 17 -6.87 4.43 -8.48
CA ARG A 17 -7.42 5.25 -9.56
C ARG A 17 -7.12 6.72 -9.26
N LEU A 18 -6.48 7.38 -10.21
CA LEU A 18 -6.17 8.80 -10.17
C LEU A 18 -7.40 9.64 -10.56
N PRO A 19 -7.44 10.93 -10.19
CA PRO A 19 -8.50 11.85 -10.62
C PRO A 19 -8.63 11.98 -12.15
N SER A 20 -7.56 11.69 -12.90
CA SER A 20 -7.57 11.65 -14.36
C SER A 20 -8.38 10.48 -14.94
N GLY A 21 -8.75 9.50 -14.10
CA GLY A 21 -9.41 8.25 -14.49
C GLY A 21 -8.45 7.09 -14.74
N ASP A 22 -7.14 7.36 -14.82
CA ASP A 22 -6.11 6.34 -15.00
C ASP A 22 -5.86 5.55 -13.72
N THR A 23 -5.40 4.31 -13.86
CA THR A 23 -4.89 3.51 -12.73
C THR A 23 -3.38 3.60 -12.65
N ALA A 24 -2.85 3.81 -11.46
CA ALA A 24 -1.41 3.85 -11.21
C ALA A 24 -1.03 2.96 -10.02
N ASP A 25 0.14 2.34 -10.13
CA ASP A 25 0.78 1.62 -9.02
C ASP A 25 1.48 2.63 -8.10
N ALA A 26 1.28 2.46 -6.79
CA ALA A 26 1.71 3.41 -5.78
C ALA A 26 1.97 2.71 -4.44
N VAL A 27 2.73 3.39 -3.57
CA VAL A 27 2.99 2.94 -2.20
C VAL A 27 2.28 3.85 -1.23
N VAL A 28 1.60 3.28 -0.24
CA VAL A 28 0.93 4.07 0.80
C VAL A 28 1.99 4.78 1.65
N SER A 29 1.95 6.10 1.68
CA SER A 29 2.88 6.91 2.48
C SER A 29 2.28 7.28 3.84
N ALA A 30 0.99 7.62 3.87
CA ALA A 30 0.30 7.97 5.10
C ALA A 30 -1.21 7.72 4.99
N ILE A 31 -1.87 7.56 6.14
CA ILE A 31 -3.32 7.38 6.22
C ILE A 31 -3.87 8.50 7.09
N ARG A 32 -4.74 9.31 6.49
CA ARG A 32 -5.37 10.43 7.17
C ARG A 32 -6.86 10.13 7.33
N ARG A 33 -7.25 9.84 8.57
CA ARG A 33 -8.64 9.56 8.94
C ARG A 33 -9.25 10.81 9.55
N PHE A 34 -9.79 11.74 8.76
CA PHE A 34 -10.80 12.75 9.20
C PHE A 34 -11.16 13.76 8.09
N PRO A 35 -12.45 14.09 7.87
CA PRO A 35 -13.69 13.32 8.15
C PRO A 35 -13.95 12.20 7.11
N VAL A 36 -13.08 12.07 6.11
CA VAL A 36 -13.07 11.01 5.09
C VAL A 36 -11.71 10.32 5.13
N ASP A 37 -11.66 9.00 4.95
CA ASP A 37 -10.41 8.24 4.85
C ASP A 37 -9.68 8.56 3.54
N PHE A 38 -8.78 9.55 3.59
CA PHE A 38 -7.83 9.81 2.53
C PHE A 38 -6.53 9.06 2.80
N ILE A 39 -6.05 8.37 1.78
CA ILE A 39 -4.80 7.64 1.81
C ILE A 39 -3.83 8.40 0.92
N GLU A 40 -2.76 8.90 1.51
CA GLU A 40 -1.68 9.52 0.77
C GLU A 40 -0.83 8.41 0.17
N VAL A 41 -0.81 8.34 -1.15
CA VAL A 41 -0.01 7.37 -1.90
C VAL A 41 1.11 8.09 -2.65
N GLN A 42 2.24 7.42 -2.78
CA GLN A 42 3.38 7.86 -3.57
C GLN A 42 3.40 7.06 -4.87
N LEU A 43 3.25 7.74 -6.01
CA LEU A 43 3.23 7.10 -7.32
C LEU A 43 4.62 6.55 -7.67
N ASP A 44 4.69 5.31 -8.13
CA ASP A 44 5.97 4.66 -8.47
C ASP A 44 6.69 5.36 -9.63
N ARG A 45 5.93 5.87 -10.60
CA ARG A 45 6.45 6.52 -11.83
C ARG A 45 7.37 7.71 -11.57
N ASP A 46 7.07 8.51 -10.56
CA ASP A 46 7.68 9.84 -10.38
C ASP A 46 7.91 10.21 -8.89
N GLY A 47 7.46 9.37 -7.96
CA GLY A 47 7.54 9.65 -6.52
C GLY A 47 6.59 10.75 -6.04
N THR A 48 5.71 11.26 -6.91
CA THR A 48 4.69 12.26 -6.56
C THR A 48 3.71 11.70 -5.54
N LYS A 49 3.40 12.50 -4.50
CA LYS A 49 2.44 12.15 -3.45
C LYS A 49 1.05 12.70 -3.76
N VAL A 50 0.04 11.84 -3.73
CA VAL A 50 -1.33 12.20 -4.07
C VAL A 50 -2.29 11.63 -3.01
N PRO A 51 -3.21 12.44 -2.46
CA PRO A 51 -4.28 11.91 -1.63
C PRO A 51 -5.33 11.26 -2.52
N VAL A 52 -5.62 9.98 -2.29
CA VAL A 52 -6.72 9.25 -2.94
C VAL A 52 -7.70 8.75 -1.88
N PRO A 53 -9.02 8.76 -2.15
CA PRO A 53 -9.97 8.19 -1.21
C PRO A 53 -9.77 6.67 -1.14
N ARG A 54 -10.01 6.08 0.03
CA ARG A 54 -9.88 4.63 0.24
C ARG A 54 -10.67 3.79 -0.77
N SER A 55 -11.81 4.30 -1.26
CA SER A 55 -12.65 3.65 -2.27
C SER A 55 -12.00 3.50 -3.65
N ASP A 56 -11.05 4.37 -3.99
CA ASP A 56 -10.33 4.34 -5.28
C ASP A 56 -9.05 3.49 -5.24
N ILE A 57 -8.74 2.89 -4.09
CA ILE A 57 -7.62 1.98 -3.93
C ILE A 57 -8.08 0.55 -4.20
N ALA A 58 -7.56 -0.04 -5.28
CA ALA A 58 -7.56 -1.48 -5.50
C ALA A 58 -6.24 -2.04 -4.98
N GLN A 59 -6.28 -2.97 -4.01
CA GLN A 59 -5.04 -3.63 -3.61
C GLN A 59 -4.51 -4.47 -4.78
N SER A 60 -3.27 -4.17 -5.20
CA SER A 60 -2.51 -5.05 -6.07
C SER A 60 -1.92 -6.12 -5.16
N ILE A 61 -2.43 -7.34 -5.25
CA ILE A 61 -1.89 -8.50 -4.55
C ILE A 61 -0.62 -8.92 -5.30
N LEU A 62 0.41 -8.08 -5.29
CA LEU A 62 1.74 -8.59 -5.60
C LEU A 62 2.18 -9.35 -4.35
N PRO A 63 2.48 -10.66 -4.45
CA PRO A 63 2.96 -11.41 -3.32
C PRO A 63 4.20 -10.69 -2.81
N ILE A 64 4.14 -10.24 -1.57
CA ILE A 64 5.33 -9.80 -0.86
C ILE A 64 6.14 -11.09 -0.73
N GLU A 65 7.13 -11.30 -1.59
CA GLU A 65 8.18 -12.29 -1.33
C GLU A 65 8.89 -11.79 -0.08
N HIS A 66 8.35 -12.19 1.06
CA HIS A 66 8.92 -11.97 2.36
C HIS A 66 10.04 -12.99 2.52
N GLU A 67 11.09 -12.89 1.69
CA GLU A 67 12.33 -13.61 1.92
C GLU A 67 13.18 -12.79 2.89
N THR A 68 12.64 -12.58 4.09
CA THR A 68 13.43 -12.18 5.25
C THR A 68 13.55 -13.40 6.16
N SER A 69 14.27 -14.43 5.71
CA SER A 69 14.89 -15.36 6.65
C SER A 69 16.35 -14.98 6.78
N VAL A 70 16.59 -13.91 7.54
CA VAL A 70 17.85 -13.73 8.24
C VAL A 70 17.97 -14.90 9.22
N GLN A 71 18.59 -15.99 8.78
CA GLN A 71 19.12 -17.00 9.70
C GLN A 71 20.35 -16.40 10.37
N ASP A 72 20.05 -15.59 11.39
CA ASP A 72 20.96 -15.19 12.43
C ASP A 72 21.48 -16.47 13.13
N VAL A 73 22.73 -16.78 12.83
CA VAL A 73 23.82 -17.13 13.75
C VAL A 73 23.51 -18.08 14.94
N LEU A 74 24.36 -19.11 15.03
CA LEU A 74 24.74 -19.90 16.22
C LEU A 74 23.74 -20.99 16.71
N ASP A 75 24.10 -22.27 16.53
CA ASP A 75 24.46 -23.13 17.68
C ASP A 75 25.08 -24.46 17.20
N HIS A 76 26.33 -24.66 17.62
CA HIS A 76 27.02 -25.91 17.98
C HIS A 76 26.37 -27.26 17.60
N GLN A 77 27.05 -28.06 16.76
CA GLN A 77 27.86 -29.23 17.18
C GLN A 77 28.61 -29.84 15.99
#